data_AF-A0A1M6P531-F1
#
_entry.id   AF-A0A1M6P531-F1
#
_cell.length_a   1.000
_cell.length_b   1.000
_cell.length_c   1.000
_cell.angle_alpha   90.00
_cell.angle_beta   90.00
_cell.angle_gamma   90.00
#
_symmetry.space_group_name_H-M   'P 1'
#
loop_
_entity.id
_entity.type
_entity.pdbx_description
1 polymer ?
#
loop_
_entity_poly.entity_id
_entity_poly.type
_entity_poly.pdbx_seq_one_letter_code
_entity_poly.pdbx_strand_id
1 'polypeptide(L)'
;MRFPHYLLLLLVLLGLSQCKKKTIRPQEPTLPAETQSGQYTLGFKANGTVYVASGVTQTTGSWNNTDDFHFAADTRDGKYELTAIGIILKGTLADGEQFKLVTSDQISNGQNYALPRISLAGGCYYSENTGARLLSGQVTLTRFDGGARMAAGRFQMILVKAGCDTLRVTEGRFDVKF
;
A
#
# COMPACT_ATOMS: atom_id res chain seq x y z
N MET A 1 -5.20 72.24 17.52
CA MET A 1 -5.79 70.88 17.50
C MET A 1 -4.76 69.92 16.91
N ARG A 2 -4.09 69.11 17.75
CA ARG A 2 -3.00 68.22 17.35
C ARG A 2 -3.60 66.84 17.03
N PHE A 3 -3.75 66.53 15.75
CA PHE A 3 -4.18 65.20 15.29
C PHE A 3 -3.13 64.16 15.74
N PRO A 4 -3.54 63.10 16.46
CA PRO A 4 -2.59 62.14 17.02
C PRO A 4 -2.00 61.30 15.90
N HIS A 5 -0.70 61.50 15.63
CA HIS A 5 0.09 60.72 14.65
C HIS A 5 0.04 59.20 14.91
N TYR A 6 -0.33 58.80 16.12
CA TYR A 6 -0.53 57.40 16.52
C TYR A 6 -1.67 56.68 15.78
N LEU A 7 -2.70 57.41 15.32
CA LEU A 7 -3.83 56.79 14.60
C LEU A 7 -3.42 56.34 13.19
N LEU A 8 -2.49 57.05 12.55
CA LEU A 8 -1.98 56.71 11.23
C LEU A 8 -1.07 55.47 11.27
N LEU A 9 -0.32 55.30 12.36
CA LEU A 9 0.56 54.16 12.60
C LEU A 9 -0.22 52.86 12.85
N LEU A 10 -1.37 52.94 13.53
CA LEU A 10 -2.23 51.77 13.75
C LEU A 10 -2.87 51.25 12.45
N LEU A 11 -3.23 52.13 11.50
CA LEU A 11 -3.83 51.72 10.22
C LEU A 11 -2.85 50.98 9.30
N VAL A 12 -1.56 51.29 9.35
CA VAL A 12 -0.52 50.62 8.54
C VAL A 12 -0.28 49.18 9.02
N LEU A 13 -0.39 48.92 10.33
CA LEU A 13 -0.21 47.58 10.91
C LEU A 13 -1.35 46.60 10.57
N LEU A 14 -2.57 47.10 10.34
CA LEU A 14 -3.72 46.27 9.97
C LEU A 14 -3.68 45.77 8.51
N GLY A 15 -2.95 46.46 7.63
CA GLY A 15 -2.82 46.12 6.21
C GLY A 15 -1.93 44.89 5.91
N LEU A 16 -1.09 44.46 6.85
CA LEU A 16 -0.17 43.34 6.68
C LEU A 16 -0.76 41.98 7.10
N SER A 17 -2.02 41.95 7.58
CA SER A 17 -2.65 40.71 8.08
C SER A 17 -3.30 39.83 7.00
N GLN A 18 -3.36 40.27 5.74
CA GLN A 18 -3.98 39.51 4.65
C GLN A 18 -2.99 38.65 3.86
N CYS A 19 -2.17 37.87 4.55
CA CYS A 19 -1.58 36.68 3.95
C CYS A 19 -2.68 35.62 3.81
N LYS A 20 -3.41 35.65 2.68
CA LYS A 20 -4.15 34.47 2.23
C LYS A 20 -3.12 33.38 1.95
N LYS A 21 -2.87 32.50 2.93
CA LYS A 21 -2.25 31.21 2.62
C LYS A 21 -3.11 30.60 1.52
N LYS A 22 -2.54 30.45 0.32
CA LYS A 22 -3.10 29.52 -0.67
C LYS A 22 -3.23 28.20 0.08
N THR A 23 -4.45 27.81 0.40
CA THR A 23 -4.75 26.45 0.80
C THR A 23 -4.49 25.61 -0.44
N ILE A 24 -3.23 25.25 -0.65
CA ILE A 24 -2.88 24.08 -1.46
C ILE A 24 -3.67 22.96 -0.76
N ARG A 25 -4.81 22.56 -1.33
CA ARG A 25 -5.49 21.35 -0.88
C ARG A 25 -4.40 20.27 -0.86
N PRO A 26 -4.22 19.53 0.25
CA PRO A 26 -3.32 18.39 0.24
C PRO A 26 -3.67 17.56 -0.99
N GLN A 27 -2.70 17.41 -1.89
CA GLN A 27 -2.92 16.65 -3.11
C GLN A 27 -3.38 15.26 -2.69
N GLU A 28 -4.52 14.82 -3.20
CA GLU A 28 -4.99 13.48 -2.94
C GLU A 28 -3.89 12.49 -3.35
N PRO A 29 -3.61 11.48 -2.53
CA PRO A 29 -2.57 10.51 -2.83
C PRO A 29 -2.87 9.87 -4.19
N THR A 30 -1.86 9.83 -5.05
CA THR A 30 -1.92 9.14 -6.34
C THR A 30 -1.12 7.85 -6.25
N LEU A 31 -1.57 6.80 -6.95
CA LEU A 31 -0.83 5.54 -6.96
C LEU A 31 0.58 5.74 -7.53
N PRO A 32 1.59 5.04 -6.99
CA PRO A 32 2.93 5.09 -7.56
C PRO A 32 2.90 4.63 -9.03
N ALA A 33 3.82 5.18 -9.82
CA ALA A 33 4.04 4.72 -11.18
C ALA A 33 4.44 3.23 -11.17
N GLU A 34 4.08 2.51 -12.22
CA GLU A 34 4.62 1.17 -12.43
C GLU A 34 6.06 1.28 -12.89
N THR A 35 6.97 0.90 -11.99
CA THR A 35 8.40 0.85 -12.25
C THR A 35 8.92 -0.57 -12.02
N GLN A 36 10.14 -0.83 -12.49
CA GLN A 36 10.80 -2.13 -12.41
C GLN A 36 12.27 -1.99 -11.96
N SER A 37 12.52 -1.02 -11.08
CA SER A 37 13.87 -0.54 -10.75
C SER A 37 14.19 -0.59 -9.25
N GLY A 38 13.29 -1.17 -8.46
CA GLY A 38 13.42 -1.30 -7.01
C GLY A 38 13.22 0.02 -6.28
N GLN A 39 12.20 0.81 -6.64
CA GLN A 39 11.94 2.14 -6.06
C GLN A 39 11.40 2.12 -4.61
N TYR A 40 11.20 0.94 -4.03
CA TYR A 40 10.59 0.77 -2.70
C TYR A 40 9.20 1.40 -2.58
N THR A 41 8.39 1.26 -3.62
CA THR A 41 7.02 1.78 -3.65
C THR A 41 6.01 0.65 -3.47
N LEU A 42 4.94 0.93 -2.74
CA LEU A 42 3.76 0.09 -2.67
C LEU A 42 2.51 0.97 -2.60
N GLY A 43 1.53 0.71 -3.46
CA GLY A 43 0.25 1.40 -3.41
C GLY A 43 -0.87 0.60 -4.05
N PHE A 44 -2.11 0.88 -3.66
CA PHE A 44 -3.31 0.19 -4.14
C PHE A 44 -4.56 1.01 -3.82
N LYS A 45 -5.70 0.64 -4.40
CA LYS A 45 -7.01 1.15 -3.97
C LYS A 45 -7.70 0.12 -3.10
N ALA A 46 -8.09 0.48 -1.87
CA ALA A 46 -8.98 -0.33 -1.05
C ALA A 46 -10.35 0.35 -0.94
N ASN A 47 -11.39 -0.35 -1.39
CA ASN A 47 -12.77 0.14 -1.43
C ASN A 47 -12.90 1.51 -2.13
N GLY A 48 -12.09 1.75 -3.17
CA GLY A 48 -12.05 3.00 -3.94
C GLY A 48 -11.09 4.07 -3.42
N THR A 49 -10.68 3.99 -2.14
CA THR A 49 -9.72 4.93 -1.55
C THR A 49 -8.30 4.54 -1.92
N VAL A 50 -7.46 5.51 -2.31
CA VAL A 50 -6.05 5.28 -2.63
C VAL A 50 -5.22 5.19 -1.36
N TYR A 51 -4.42 4.14 -1.26
CA TYR A 51 -3.43 3.90 -0.21
C TYR A 51 -2.05 3.84 -0.86
N VAL A 52 -1.13 4.65 -0.33
CA VAL A 52 0.29 4.61 -0.70
C VAL A 52 1.06 4.45 0.59
N ALA A 53 1.85 3.39 0.68
CA ALA A 53 2.69 3.17 1.83
C ALA A 53 3.75 4.26 1.95
N SER A 54 4.03 4.72 3.17
CA SER A 54 5.15 5.63 3.44
C SER A 54 6.52 4.96 3.21
N GLY A 55 6.54 3.63 3.15
CA GLY A 55 7.66 2.81 2.75
C GLY A 55 7.31 1.32 2.85
N VAL A 56 8.11 0.48 2.21
CA VAL A 56 8.02 -0.98 2.35
C VAL A 56 8.81 -1.40 3.59
N THR A 57 8.14 -2.07 4.53
CA THR A 57 8.68 -2.38 5.86
C THR A 57 9.29 -3.76 5.97
N GLN A 58 8.95 -4.66 5.04
CA GLN A 58 9.58 -5.98 4.96
C GLN A 58 9.67 -6.43 3.51
N THR A 59 10.86 -6.87 3.12
CA THR A 59 11.14 -7.52 1.84
C THR A 59 12.11 -8.65 2.07
N THR A 60 11.74 -9.87 1.69
CA THR A 60 12.62 -11.05 1.78
C THR A 60 12.36 -11.95 0.59
N GLY A 61 13.43 -12.50 0.00
CA GLY A 61 13.34 -13.56 -0.99
C GLY A 61 14.32 -14.67 -0.66
N SER A 62 13.88 -15.93 -0.73
CA SER A 62 14.73 -17.10 -0.58
C SER A 62 14.93 -17.78 -1.93
N TRP A 63 16.18 -18.17 -2.18
CA TRP A 63 16.63 -18.84 -3.40
C TRP A 63 16.92 -20.32 -3.18
N ASN A 64 17.16 -20.70 -1.92
CA ASN A 64 17.96 -21.88 -1.63
C ASN A 64 17.14 -23.09 -1.19
N ASN A 65 15.89 -22.94 -0.77
CA ASN A 65 15.06 -24.08 -0.32
C ASN A 65 13.54 -23.86 -0.36
N THR A 66 13.08 -22.65 -0.68
CA THR A 66 11.66 -22.32 -0.82
C THR A 66 11.58 -21.20 -1.82
N ASP A 67 11.05 -21.44 -3.03
CA ASP A 67 10.82 -20.39 -4.03
C ASP A 67 9.80 -19.39 -3.46
N ASP A 68 10.27 -18.47 -2.62
CA ASP A 68 9.43 -17.59 -1.83
C ASP A 68 9.90 -16.15 -1.86
N PHE A 69 8.92 -15.26 -1.94
CA PHE A 69 9.15 -13.84 -1.95
C PHE A 69 8.06 -13.16 -1.14
N HIS A 70 8.45 -12.28 -0.23
CA HIS A 70 7.55 -11.55 0.63
C HIS A 70 7.80 -10.05 0.48
N PHE A 71 6.73 -9.30 0.34
CA PHE A 71 6.73 -7.85 0.51
C PHE A 71 5.61 -7.44 1.45
N ALA A 72 5.89 -6.49 2.35
CA ALA A 72 4.91 -5.89 3.23
C ALA A 72 5.21 -4.42 3.47
N ALA A 73 4.15 -3.66 3.73
CA ALA A 73 4.24 -2.24 4.00
C ALA A 73 3.26 -1.83 5.09
N ASP A 74 3.66 -0.78 5.80
CA ASP A 74 2.83 -0.08 6.76
C ASP A 74 2.18 1.13 6.07
N THR A 75 0.88 1.29 6.28
CA THR A 75 0.11 2.40 5.74
C THR A 75 -0.39 3.32 6.86
N ARG A 76 0.08 3.15 8.11
CA ARG A 76 -0.24 4.03 9.24
C ARG A 76 0.39 5.41 9.03
N ASP A 77 -0.33 6.30 8.36
CA ASP A 77 -0.07 7.75 8.42
C ASP A 77 -1.03 8.50 9.39
N GLY A 78 -1.88 7.74 10.10
CA GLY A 78 -2.92 8.26 10.98
C GLY A 78 -4.20 8.73 10.27
N LYS A 79 -4.28 8.65 8.94
CA LYS A 79 -5.44 9.06 8.11
C LYS A 79 -6.17 7.90 7.45
N TYR A 80 -5.62 6.69 7.55
CA TYR A 80 -6.06 5.52 6.81
C TYR A 80 -6.66 4.45 7.74
N GLU A 81 -7.76 3.85 7.31
CA GLU A 81 -8.33 2.68 7.98
C GLU A 81 -7.48 1.44 7.78
N LEU A 82 -6.82 1.26 6.63
CA LEU A 82 -5.85 0.19 6.46
C LEU A 82 -4.52 0.56 7.11
N THR A 83 -3.99 -0.32 7.95
CA THR A 83 -2.77 -0.09 8.75
C THR A 83 -1.57 -0.88 8.24
N ALA A 84 -1.76 -2.08 7.69
CA ALA A 84 -0.67 -2.84 7.08
C ALA A 84 -1.19 -3.78 5.98
N ILE A 85 -0.33 -4.05 5.00
CA ILE A 85 -0.54 -5.07 3.96
C ILE A 85 0.77 -5.84 3.73
N GLY A 86 0.67 -7.16 3.58
CA GLY A 86 1.77 -8.01 3.18
C GLY A 86 1.27 -9.16 2.31
N ILE A 87 2.11 -9.60 1.38
CA ILE A 87 1.81 -10.74 0.50
C ILE A 87 3.05 -11.63 0.35
N ILE A 88 2.87 -12.91 0.66
CA ILE A 88 3.90 -13.93 0.47
C ILE A 88 3.58 -14.69 -0.82
N LEU A 89 4.51 -14.71 -1.76
CA LEU A 89 4.49 -15.53 -2.97
C LEU A 89 5.26 -16.82 -2.71
N LYS A 90 4.74 -17.93 -3.23
CA LYS A 90 5.31 -19.28 -3.14
C LYS A 90 5.20 -19.96 -4.49
N GLY A 91 6.28 -20.55 -4.97
CA GLY A 91 6.40 -21.19 -6.29
C GLY A 91 7.36 -20.44 -7.21
N THR A 92 7.40 -20.79 -8.49
CA THR A 92 8.36 -20.25 -9.46
C THR A 92 8.31 -18.73 -9.55
N LEU A 93 9.40 -18.08 -9.16
CA LEU A 93 9.55 -16.62 -9.20
C LEU A 93 10.23 -16.20 -10.51
N ALA A 94 9.45 -15.71 -11.47
CA ALA A 94 9.95 -15.22 -12.75
C ALA A 94 9.06 -14.12 -13.32
N ASP A 95 9.58 -13.39 -14.32
CA ASP A 95 8.83 -12.37 -15.05
C ASP A 95 7.59 -12.98 -15.71
N GLY A 96 6.44 -12.32 -15.55
CA GLY A 96 5.16 -12.75 -16.11
C GLY A 96 4.42 -13.79 -15.28
N GLU A 97 5.04 -14.33 -14.23
CA GLU A 97 4.42 -15.36 -13.39
C GLU A 97 3.21 -14.83 -12.61
N GLN A 98 2.22 -15.70 -12.47
CA GLN A 98 0.97 -15.40 -11.79
C GLN A 98 0.79 -16.30 -10.58
N PHE A 99 0.44 -15.67 -9.47
CA PHE A 99 0.21 -16.33 -8.19
C PHE A 99 -1.25 -16.13 -7.84
N LYS A 100 -2.00 -17.23 -7.83
CA LYS A 100 -3.37 -17.19 -7.33
C LYS A 100 -3.31 -16.91 -5.84
N LEU A 101 -4.04 -15.90 -5.35
CA LEU A 101 -4.18 -15.79 -3.90
C LEU A 101 -5.02 -16.96 -3.40
N VAL A 102 -4.65 -17.51 -2.25
CA VAL A 102 -5.32 -18.67 -1.65
C VAL A 102 -5.42 -18.51 -0.13
N THR A 103 -6.30 -19.29 0.48
CA THR A 103 -6.24 -19.63 1.90
C THR A 103 -5.52 -20.97 2.09
N SER A 104 -5.09 -21.30 3.31
CA SER A 104 -4.29 -22.50 3.60
C SER A 104 -4.96 -23.82 3.18
N ASP A 105 -6.29 -23.89 3.21
CA ASP A 105 -7.10 -25.01 2.75
C ASP A 105 -7.20 -25.13 1.22
N GLN A 106 -6.76 -24.11 0.48
CA GLN A 106 -6.80 -24.04 -0.98
C GLN A 106 -5.43 -24.25 -1.64
N ILE A 107 -4.38 -24.48 -0.84
CA ILE A 107 -3.03 -24.71 -1.35
C ILE A 107 -3.00 -26.04 -2.11
N SER A 108 -2.63 -25.95 -3.39
CA SER A 108 -2.45 -27.11 -4.27
C SER A 108 -0.97 -27.34 -4.52
N ASN A 109 -0.52 -28.60 -4.40
CA ASN A 109 0.88 -28.94 -4.63
C ASN A 109 1.33 -28.56 -6.05
N GLY A 110 2.51 -27.96 -6.15
CA GLY A 110 3.15 -27.61 -7.43
C GLY A 110 2.56 -26.40 -8.16
N GLN A 111 1.71 -25.59 -7.51
CA GLN A 111 1.18 -24.35 -8.10
C GLN A 111 1.79 -23.10 -7.46
N ASN A 112 1.89 -22.03 -8.26
CA ASN A 112 2.25 -20.71 -7.78
C ASN A 112 1.07 -20.10 -7.00
N TYR A 113 1.29 -19.76 -5.73
CA TYR A 113 0.25 -19.21 -4.87
C TYR A 113 0.75 -18.03 -4.05
N ALA A 114 -0.20 -17.20 -3.62
CA ALA A 114 0.03 -16.03 -2.80
C ALA A 114 -0.82 -16.05 -1.53
N LEU A 115 -0.23 -15.61 -0.41
CA LEU A 115 -0.90 -15.54 0.89
C LEU A 115 -0.96 -14.07 1.36
N PRO A 116 -2.17 -13.46 1.42
CA PRO A 116 -2.32 -12.09 1.87
C PRO A 116 -2.36 -11.99 3.41
N ARG A 117 -1.85 -10.88 3.93
CA ARG A 117 -2.01 -10.44 5.31
C ARG A 117 -2.36 -8.96 5.33
N ILE A 118 -3.56 -8.60 5.78
CA ILE A 118 -4.01 -7.21 5.81
C ILE A 118 -4.59 -6.88 7.18
N SER A 119 -4.18 -5.74 7.73
CA SER A 119 -4.69 -5.20 9.01
C SER A 119 -5.40 -3.88 8.78
N LEU A 120 -6.59 -3.72 9.36
CA LEU A 120 -7.33 -2.46 9.41
C LEU A 120 -7.44 -1.97 10.87
N ALA A 121 -7.46 -0.65 11.02
CA ALA A 121 -7.91 0.05 12.21
C ALA A 121 -9.33 -0.44 12.57
N GLY A 122 -9.60 -0.62 13.86
CA GLY A 122 -10.85 -1.23 14.33
C GLY A 122 -10.80 -2.77 14.46
N GLY A 123 -9.64 -3.40 14.24
CA GLY A 123 -9.42 -4.81 14.60
C GLY A 123 -9.77 -5.84 13.52
N CYS A 124 -10.16 -5.38 12.33
CA CYS A 124 -10.33 -6.27 11.17
C CYS A 124 -8.97 -6.71 10.64
N TYR A 125 -8.68 -8.00 10.81
CA TYR A 125 -7.44 -8.64 10.36
C TYR A 125 -7.76 -9.78 9.39
N TYR A 126 -7.22 -9.69 8.18
CA TYR A 126 -7.38 -10.65 7.09
C TYR A 126 -6.08 -11.41 6.90
N SER A 127 -6.00 -12.59 7.47
CA SER A 127 -4.88 -13.52 7.33
C SER A 127 -5.40 -14.95 7.45
N GLU A 128 -4.54 -15.91 7.13
CA GLU A 128 -4.77 -17.32 7.47
C GLU A 128 -5.19 -17.48 8.94
N ASN A 129 -6.11 -18.42 9.20
CA ASN A 129 -6.61 -18.78 10.52
C ASN A 129 -7.37 -17.69 11.29
N THR A 130 -7.80 -16.60 10.63
CA THR A 130 -8.58 -15.51 11.27
C THR A 130 -10.09 -15.61 11.01
N GLY A 131 -10.53 -16.62 10.26
CA GLY A 131 -11.88 -16.71 9.70
C GLY A 131 -12.12 -15.79 8.49
N ALA A 132 -11.09 -15.11 8.00
CA ALA A 132 -11.13 -14.43 6.71
C ALA A 132 -11.21 -15.45 5.57
N ARG A 133 -11.97 -15.11 4.53
CA ARG A 133 -12.09 -15.88 3.29
C ARG A 133 -11.68 -15.02 2.12
N LEU A 134 -10.90 -15.61 1.23
CA LEU A 134 -10.59 -15.04 -0.07
C LEU A 134 -11.67 -15.45 -1.08
N LEU A 135 -12.33 -14.46 -1.70
CA LEU A 135 -13.29 -14.71 -2.77
C LEU A 135 -12.59 -14.83 -4.13
N SER A 136 -11.61 -13.96 -4.37
CA SER A 136 -10.79 -13.94 -5.57
C SER A 136 -9.52 -13.12 -5.34
N GLY A 137 -8.44 -13.44 -6.03
CA GLY A 137 -7.27 -12.57 -6.05
C GLY A 137 -6.11 -13.16 -6.85
N GLN A 138 -5.24 -12.29 -7.33
CA GLN A 138 -3.99 -12.67 -7.98
C GLN A 138 -2.87 -11.68 -7.66
N VAL A 139 -1.63 -12.16 -7.74
CA VAL A 139 -0.43 -11.34 -7.94
C VAL A 139 0.16 -11.70 -9.28
N THR A 140 0.65 -10.70 -10.02
CA THR A 140 1.44 -10.89 -11.23
C THR A 140 2.80 -10.26 -11.01
N LEU A 141 3.86 -11.06 -11.12
CA LEU A 141 5.23 -10.55 -11.18
C LEU A 141 5.45 -9.95 -12.55
N THR A 142 5.67 -8.65 -12.61
CA THR A 142 6.07 -7.96 -13.85
C THR A 142 7.57 -7.94 -14.01
N ARG A 143 8.31 -8.06 -12.90
CA ARG A 143 9.76 -8.27 -12.86
C ARG A 143 10.13 -9.09 -11.63
N PHE A 144 11.08 -10.00 -11.80
CA PHE A 144 11.80 -10.69 -10.75
C PHE A 144 13.24 -10.93 -11.19
N ASP A 145 14.17 -10.24 -10.54
CA ASP A 145 15.59 -10.27 -10.86
C ASP A 145 16.38 -10.65 -9.61
N GLY A 146 16.82 -11.90 -9.56
CA GLY A 146 17.55 -12.41 -8.41
C GLY A 146 18.98 -11.95 -8.26
N GLY A 147 19.64 -11.63 -9.38
CA GLY A 147 20.99 -11.07 -9.35
C GLY A 147 20.96 -9.64 -8.82
N ALA A 148 20.03 -8.83 -9.32
CA ALA A 148 19.88 -7.45 -8.87
C ALA A 148 19.05 -7.31 -7.58
N ARG A 149 18.47 -8.43 -7.10
CA ARG A 149 17.65 -8.49 -5.88
C ARG A 149 16.44 -7.54 -5.95
N MET A 150 15.69 -7.61 -7.06
CA MET A 150 14.55 -6.71 -7.33
C MET A 150 13.30 -7.48 -7.75
N ALA A 151 12.14 -7.00 -7.31
CA ALA A 151 10.85 -7.53 -7.74
C ALA A 151 9.83 -6.40 -7.90
N ALA A 152 9.02 -6.48 -8.96
CA ALA A 152 7.94 -5.55 -9.19
C ALA A 152 6.71 -6.29 -9.71
N GLY A 153 5.52 -5.81 -9.36
CA GLY A 153 4.32 -6.51 -9.75
C GLY A 153 3.03 -5.78 -9.47
N ARG A 154 1.96 -6.44 -9.88
CA ARG A 154 0.58 -6.00 -9.69
C ARG A 154 -0.17 -6.99 -8.80
N PHE A 155 -1.13 -6.50 -8.04
CA PHE A 155 -2.00 -7.37 -7.25
C PHE A 155 -3.42 -6.82 -7.11
N GLN A 156 -4.36 -7.74 -6.92
CA GLN A 156 -5.75 -7.43 -6.64
C GLN A 156 -6.38 -8.57 -5.84
N MET A 157 -7.33 -8.27 -4.97
CA MET A 157 -8.00 -9.26 -4.15
C MET A 157 -9.33 -8.78 -3.57
N ILE A 158 -10.22 -9.72 -3.30
CA ILE A 158 -11.47 -9.52 -2.58
C ILE A 158 -11.48 -10.45 -1.37
N LEU A 159 -11.54 -9.85 -0.18
CA LEU A 159 -11.51 -10.52 1.09
C LEU A 159 -12.80 -10.23 1.87
N VAL A 160 -13.32 -11.25 2.55
CA VAL A 160 -14.46 -11.12 3.45
C VAL A 160 -14.13 -11.75 4.80
N LYS A 161 -14.66 -11.19 5.88
CA LYS A 161 -14.53 -11.74 7.23
C LYS A 161 -15.79 -11.40 8.00
N ALA A 162 -16.34 -12.36 8.74
CA ALA A 162 -17.50 -12.10 9.59
C ALA A 162 -17.21 -10.95 10.57
N GLY A 163 -18.13 -9.98 10.64
CA GLY A 163 -18.00 -8.78 11.46
C GLY A 163 -17.16 -7.65 10.84
N CYS A 164 -16.67 -7.81 9.61
CA CYS A 164 -15.95 -6.78 8.86
C CYS A 164 -16.61 -6.54 7.50
N ASP A 165 -16.42 -5.35 6.94
CA ASP A 165 -16.83 -5.06 5.57
C ASP A 165 -16.07 -5.88 4.53
N THR A 166 -16.65 -6.06 3.36
CA THR A 166 -15.92 -6.67 2.24
C THR A 166 -14.78 -5.73 1.81
N LEU A 167 -13.55 -6.23 1.87
CA LEU A 167 -12.37 -5.50 1.43
C LEU A 167 -12.09 -5.81 -0.04
N ARG A 168 -12.14 -4.78 -0.89
CA ARG A 168 -11.78 -4.85 -2.31
C ARG A 168 -10.49 -4.08 -2.54
N VAL A 169 -9.41 -4.82 -2.77
CA VAL A 169 -8.11 -4.27 -3.15
C VAL A 169 -7.95 -4.36 -4.66
N THR A 170 -7.72 -3.22 -5.30
CA THR A 170 -7.62 -3.06 -6.76
C THR A 170 -6.42 -2.21 -7.12
N GLU A 171 -5.93 -2.35 -8.35
CA GLU A 171 -4.81 -1.57 -8.89
C GLU A 171 -3.56 -1.57 -7.99
N GLY A 172 -3.33 -2.68 -7.27
CA GLY A 172 -2.18 -2.83 -6.40
C GLY A 172 -0.90 -2.91 -7.23
N ARG A 173 0.12 -2.18 -6.81
CA ARG A 173 1.42 -2.04 -7.46
C ARG A 173 2.51 -2.11 -6.39
N PHE A 174 3.59 -2.82 -6.68
CA PHE A 174 4.81 -2.77 -5.88
C PHE A 174 6.04 -2.77 -6.78
N ASP A 175 7.11 -2.12 -6.31
CA ASP A 175 8.45 -2.17 -6.92
C ASP A 175 9.48 -2.07 -5.79
N VAL A 176 10.22 -3.13 -5.53
CA VAL A 176 11.05 -3.28 -4.33
C VAL A 176 12.38 -3.95 -4.62
N LYS A 177 13.36 -3.73 -3.73
CA LYS A 177 14.54 -4.58 -3.62
C LYS A 177 14.46 -5.43 -2.36
N PHE A 178 15.08 -6.61 -2.35
CA PHE A 178 14.90 -7.59 -1.28
C PHE A 178 16.15 -8.37 -0.96
#